data_AF-A0A368KSY5-F1
#
_entry.id   AF-A0A368KSY5-F1
#
_cell.length_a   1.000
_cell.length_b   1.000
_cell.length_c   1.000
_cell.angle_alpha   90.00
_cell.angle_beta   90.00
_cell.angle_gamma   90.00
#
_symmetry.space_group_name_H-M   'P 1'
#
loop_
_entity.id
_entity.type
_entity.pdbx_description
1 polymer ?
#
loop_
_entity_poly.entity_id
_entity_poly.type
_entity_poly.pdbx_seq_one_letter_code
_entity_poly.pdbx_strand_id
1 'polypeptide(L)'
;MQFLLLLADAKDDFNQYLEENPAVLGALALVLGLMVAGWGTVSLITGKARDNYGSKMEGAWVPVVAIIRIICGSAAVVFGIYKIVFG
;
A
#
# COMPACT_ATOMS: atom_id res chain seq x y z
N MET A 1 3.83 -19.92 -19.66
CA MET A 1 2.56 -19.53 -20.30
C MET A 1 1.33 -20.05 -19.56
N GLN A 2 1.29 -21.31 -19.11
CA GLN A 2 0.14 -21.86 -18.39
C GLN A 2 -0.11 -21.23 -17.00
N PHE A 3 0.95 -20.94 -16.24
CA PHE A 3 0.85 -20.20 -14.97
C PHE A 3 0.35 -18.75 -15.13
N LEU A 4 0.69 -18.10 -16.24
CA LEU A 4 0.24 -16.72 -16.52
C LEU A 4 -1.26 -16.67 -16.82
N LEU A 5 -1.78 -17.68 -17.52
CA LEU A 5 -3.22 -17.81 -17.77
C LEU A 5 -3.99 -18.12 -16.48
N LEU A 6 -3.44 -18.96 -15.60
CA LEU A 6 -4.08 -19.30 -14.31
C LEU A 6 -4.08 -18.13 -13.31
N LEU A 7 -3.02 -17.32 -13.30
CA LEU A 7 -2.98 -16.06 -12.54
C LEU A 7 -3.88 -14.97 -13.12
N ALA A 8 -4.09 -14.96 -14.44
CA ALA A 8 -5.01 -14.02 -15.08
C ALA A 8 -6.47 -14.35 -14.75
N ASP A 9 -6.84 -15.63 -14.83
CA ASP A 9 -8.18 -16.13 -14.49
C ASP A 9 -8.50 -15.86 -13.01
N ALA A 10 -7.57 -16.19 -12.12
CA ALA A 10 -7.69 -15.88 -10.70
C ALA A 10 -7.77 -14.37 -10.41
N LYS A 11 -7.16 -13.53 -11.25
CA LYS A 11 -7.19 -12.07 -11.09
C LYS A 11 -8.53 -11.51 -11.55
N ASP A 12 -9.10 -11.98 -12.65
CA ASP A 12 -10.41 -11.52 -13.13
C ASP A 12 -11.52 -11.91 -12.14
N ASP A 13 -11.49 -13.14 -11.60
CA ASP A 13 -12.41 -13.57 -10.53
C ASP A 13 -12.24 -12.72 -9.25
N PHE A 14 -10.99 -12.42 -8.85
CA PHE A 14 -10.74 -11.55 -7.70
C PHE A 14 -11.24 -10.12 -7.94
N ASN A 15 -11.05 -9.61 -9.15
CA ASN A 15 -11.44 -8.25 -9.48
C ASN A 15 -12.96 -8.13 -9.53
N GLN A 16 -13.65 -9.15 -10.05
CA GLN A 16 -15.11 -9.25 -10.04
C GLN A 16 -15.65 -9.36 -8.60
N TYR A 17 -15.02 -10.16 -7.74
CA TYR A 17 -15.38 -10.25 -6.32
C TYR A 17 -15.17 -8.94 -5.55
N LEU A 18 -14.11 -8.20 -5.88
CA LEU A 18 -13.81 -6.88 -5.30
C LEU A 18 -14.73 -5.77 -5.83
N GLU A 19 -15.27 -5.93 -7.05
CA GLU A 19 -16.35 -5.09 -7.58
C GLU A 19 -17.68 -5.38 -6.89
N GLU A 20 -17.99 -6.66 -6.60
CA GLU A 20 -19.18 -7.04 -5.83
C GLU A 20 -19.09 -6.66 -4.35
N ASN A 21 -17.89 -6.54 -3.78
CA ASN A 21 -17.66 -6.20 -2.38
C ASN A 21 -16.70 -5.00 -2.23
N PRO A 22 -17.15 -3.78 -2.59
CA PRO A 22 -16.32 -2.57 -2.56
C PRO A 22 -15.77 -2.25 -1.16
N ALA A 23 -16.49 -2.65 -0.10
CA ALA A 23 -16.05 -2.55 1.28
C ALA A 23 -14.78 -3.37 1.58
N VAL A 24 -14.60 -4.54 0.96
CA VAL A 24 -13.41 -5.40 1.16
C VAL A 24 -12.19 -4.77 0.50
N LEU A 25 -12.34 -4.26 -0.73
CA LEU A 25 -11.28 -3.53 -1.42
C LEU A 25 -10.87 -2.28 -0.64
N GLY A 26 -11.86 -1.54 -0.15
CA GLY A 26 -11.64 -0.36 0.69
C GLY A 26 -10.94 -0.70 2.00
N ALA A 27 -11.34 -1.77 2.70
CA ALA A 27 -10.71 -2.21 3.95
C ALA A 27 -9.25 -2.65 3.75
N LEU A 28 -8.96 -3.39 2.68
CA LEU A 28 -7.60 -3.78 2.32
C LEU A 28 -6.72 -2.57 2.00
N ALA A 29 -7.24 -1.61 1.21
CA ALA A 29 -6.54 -0.37 0.90
C ALA A 29 -6.27 0.46 2.17
N LEU A 30 -7.22 0.50 3.10
CA LEU A 30 -7.09 1.20 4.39
C LEU A 30 -5.99 0.58 5.26
N VAL A 31 -6.00 -0.74 5.41
CA VAL A 31 -5.02 -1.50 6.20
C VAL A 31 -3.62 -1.35 5.60
N LEU A 32 -3.47 -1.50 4.29
CA LEU A 32 -2.20 -1.30 3.60
C LEU A 32 -1.72 0.15 3.68
N GLY A 33 -2.63 1.12 3.48
CA GLY A 33 -2.32 2.53 3.58
C GLY A 33 -1.81 2.92 4.97
N LEU A 34 -2.47 2.44 6.03
CA LEU A 34 -2.05 2.65 7.41
C LEU A 34 -0.69 2.01 7.71
N MET A 35 -0.44 0.79 7.23
CA MET A 35 0.85 0.13 7.40
C MET A 35 1.98 0.92 6.71
N VAL A 36 1.77 1.37 5.48
CA VAL A 36 2.79 2.11 4.71
C VAL A 36 3.03 3.49 5.32
N ALA A 37 1.96 4.21 5.70
CA ALA A 37 2.09 5.51 6.36
C ALA A 37 2.79 5.37 7.72
N GLY A 38 2.37 4.41 8.54
CA GLY A 38 2.98 4.12 9.83
C GLY A 38 4.45 3.74 9.72
N TRP A 39 4.81 2.90 8.74
CA TRP A 39 6.20 2.56 8.46
C TRP A 39 7.02 3.80 8.05
N GLY A 40 6.45 4.66 7.21
CA GLY A 40 7.06 5.94 6.84
C GLY A 40 7.31 6.82 8.06
N THR A 41 6.33 6.97 8.95
CA THR A 41 6.46 7.72 10.21
C THR A 41 7.53 7.14 11.12
N VAL A 42 7.56 5.81 11.32
CA VAL A 42 8.60 5.14 12.12
C VAL A 42 9.99 5.36 11.52
N SER A 43 10.13 5.26 10.19
CA SER A 43 11.39 5.56 9.51
C SER A 43 11.83 7.02 9.68
N LEU A 44 10.87 7.95 9.72
CA LEU A 44 11.14 9.38 9.94
C LEU A 44 11.64 9.63 11.38
N ILE A 45 10.97 9.06 12.38
CA ILE A 45 11.32 9.24 13.80
C ILE A 45 12.66 8.57 14.14
N THR A 46 12.88 7.36 13.63
CA THR A 46 14.10 6.59 13.94
C THR A 46 15.31 7.04 13.14
N GLY A 47 15.12 7.85 12.09
CA GLY A 47 16.17 8.21 11.14
C GLY A 47 16.76 6.99 10.42
N LYS A 48 16.03 5.86 10.40
CA LYS A 48 16.46 4.61 9.79
C LYS A 48 15.46 4.23 8.71
N ALA A 49 15.90 4.31 7.46
CA ALA A 49 15.19 3.69 6.34
C ALA A 49 16.01 2.51 5.80
N ARG A 50 15.31 1.50 5.29
CA ARG A 50 15.90 0.45 4.47
C ARG A 50 15.46 0.63 3.02
N ASP A 51 16.39 0.35 2.11
CA ASP A 51 16.10 0.22 0.70
C ASP A 51 15.33 -1.08 0.41
N ASN A 52 14.92 -1.26 -0.84
CA ASN A 52 14.20 -2.47 -1.28
C ASN A 52 15.08 -3.75 -1.26
N TYR A 53 16.39 -3.60 -1.01
CA TYR A 53 17.36 -4.69 -0.91
C TYR A 53 17.77 -4.98 0.55
N GLY A 54 17.15 -4.29 1.52
CA GLY A 54 17.41 -4.46 2.95
C GLY A 54 18.63 -3.69 3.49
N SER A 55 19.36 -2.97 2.64
CA SER A 55 20.47 -2.12 3.02
C SER A 55 19.97 -0.90 3.79
N LYS A 56 20.76 -0.44 4.76
CA LYS A 56 20.46 0.80 5.48
C LYS A 56 20.65 1.97 4.52
N MET A 57 19.62 2.80 4.38
CA MET A 57 19.74 4.10 3.75
C MET A 57 20.31 5.07 4.78
N GLU A 58 21.31 5.83 4.39
CA GLU A 58 21.97 6.85 5.21
C GLU A 58 21.84 8.24 4.58
N GLY A 59 21.90 9.27 5.41
CA GLY A 59 21.89 10.67 4.99
C GLY A 59 20.50 11.21 4.63
N ALA A 60 20.48 12.29 3.83
CA ALA A 60 19.30 13.09 3.53
C ALA A 60 18.18 12.33 2.76
N TRP A 61 18.47 11.14 2.24
CA TRP A 61 17.49 10.32 1.52
C TRP A 61 16.49 9.60 2.43
N VAL A 62 16.86 9.38 3.70
CA VAL A 62 15.97 8.75 4.69
C VAL A 62 14.66 9.52 4.89
N PRO A 63 14.67 10.83 5.22
CA PRO A 63 13.44 11.59 5.41
C PRO A 63 12.63 11.72 4.11
N VAL A 64 13.28 11.84 2.95
CA VAL A 64 12.59 11.95 1.66
C VAL A 64 11.75 10.70 1.37
N VAL A 65 12.35 9.52 1.49
CA VAL A 65 11.64 8.25 1.26
C VAL A 65 10.55 8.02 2.30
N ALA A 66 10.80 8.38 3.56
CA ALA A 66 9.81 8.31 4.62
C ALA A 66 8.59 9.21 4.33
N ILE A 67 8.80 10.45 3.88
CA ILE A 67 7.73 11.38 3.49
C ILE A 67 6.92 10.83 2.32
N ILE A 68 7.59 10.30 1.29
CA ILE A 68 6.89 9.68 0.14
C ILE A 68 6.00 8.53 0.62
N ARG A 69 6.49 7.66 1.51
CA ARG A 69 5.69 6.57 2.09
C ARG A 69 4.48 7.10 2.87
N ILE A 70 4.65 8.17 3.64
CA ILE A 70 3.53 8.80 4.38
C ILE A 70 2.48 9.35 3.42
N ILE A 71 2.90 10.02 2.33
CA ILE A 71 1.99 10.60 1.33
C ILE A 71 1.23 9.48 0.60
N CYS A 72 1.94 8.46 0.09
CA CYS A 72 1.31 7.33 -0.59
C CYS A 72 0.39 6.53 0.34
N GLY A 73 0.81 6.28 1.59
CA GLY A 73 0.00 5.61 2.59
C GLY A 73 -1.26 6.39 2.91
N SER A 74 -1.15 7.70 3.13
CA SER A 74 -2.31 8.58 3.36
C SER A 74 -3.26 8.60 2.17
N ALA A 75 -2.76 8.66 0.94
CA ALA A 75 -3.58 8.61 -0.26
C ALA A 75 -4.34 7.27 -0.37
N ALA A 76 -3.69 6.15 -0.05
CA ALA A 76 -4.32 4.83 -0.03
C ALA A 76 -5.39 4.71 1.06
N VAL A 77 -5.18 5.32 2.24
CA VAL A 77 -6.20 5.40 3.29
C VAL A 77 -7.42 6.20 2.83
N VAL A 78 -7.21 7.38 2.22
CA VAL A 78 -8.31 8.21 1.69
C VAL A 78 -9.08 7.46 0.61
N PHE A 79 -8.38 6.78 -0.30
CA PHE A 79 -9.00 5.92 -1.30
C PHE A 79 -9.80 4.76 -0.69
N GLY A 80 -9.24 4.10 0.32
CA GLY A 80 -9.90 3.02 1.05
C GLY A 80 -11.19 3.49 1.72
N ILE A 81 -11.15 4.62 2.44
CA ILE A 81 -12.33 5.24 3.05
C ILE A 81 -13.35 5.61 1.99
N TYR A 82 -12.93 6.24 0.88
CA TYR A 82 -13.82 6.61 -0.21
C TYR A 82 -14.55 5.38 -0.77
N LYS A 83 -13.85 4.26 -0.99
CA LYS A 83 -14.44 3.02 -1.47
C LYS A 83 -15.36 2.33 -0.47
N ILE A 84 -15.17 2.50 0.83
CA ILE A 84 -16.10 1.98 1.86
C ILE A 84 -17.36 2.84 1.96
N VAL A 85 -17.24 4.16 1.78
CA VAL A 85 -18.35 5.11 2.00
C VAL A 85 -19.22 5.31 0.75
N PHE A 86 -18.60 5.29 -0.44
CA PHE A 86 -19.25 5.61 -1.71
C PHE A 86 -19.23 4.47 -2.73
N GLY A 87 -18.50 3.38 -2.45
CA GLY A 87 -18.48 2.18 -3.27
C GLY A 87 -19.55 1.21 -2.81
#